data_AF-F0JIC6-F1
#
_entry.id   AF-F0JIC6-F1
#
_cell.length_a   1.000
_cell.length_b   1.000
_cell.length_c   1.000
_cell.angle_alpha   90.00
_cell.angle_beta   90.00
_cell.angle_gamma   90.00
#
_symmetry.space_group_name_H-M   'P 1'
#
loop_
_entity.id
_entity.type
_entity.pdbx_description
1 polymer ?
#
loop_
_entity_poly.entity_id
_entity_poly.type
_entity_poly.pdbx_seq_one_letter_code
_entity_poly.pdbx_strand_id
1 'polypeptide(L)'
;MITGKTAVLIFTTLSDEALKNSDNSDIGKLFRKGSAVPLKAENDLRTEALAGSTMGESIVETAKAAGYKTDELGSDTDLYVTEAETEEQLASILSVAYTVGVSNTLIILASPTLAIFYGLGIQRKVQLKEPLNATCIAPTISWIADIPYPADVEAAPAYPVLKGLNFKAGEMAKLKKSLDALTLNIERGNLKPWDKHDCA
;
A
#
# COMPACT_ATOMS: atom_id res chain seq x y z
N MET A 1 10.13 -9.47 -10.88
CA MET A 1 10.54 -9.99 -9.55
C MET A 1 9.28 -10.15 -8.70
N ILE A 2 9.23 -11.03 -7.71
CA ILE A 2 8.04 -11.12 -6.82
C ILE A 2 8.42 -10.49 -5.48
N THR A 3 7.84 -9.33 -5.18
CA THR A 3 8.06 -8.66 -3.88
C THR A 3 7.23 -9.29 -2.75
N GLY A 4 6.18 -10.02 -3.11
CA GLY A 4 5.16 -10.51 -2.18
C GLY A 4 4.29 -9.39 -1.60
N LYS A 5 4.44 -8.16 -2.12
CA LYS A 5 3.67 -6.97 -1.77
C LYS A 5 2.95 -6.48 -3.01
N THR A 6 1.74 -5.98 -2.82
CA THR A 6 0.92 -5.49 -3.94
C THR A 6 0.54 -4.04 -3.65
N ALA A 7 0.90 -3.12 -4.53
CA ALA A 7 0.41 -1.75 -4.51
C ALA A 7 -0.75 -1.61 -5.50
N VAL A 8 -1.86 -1.05 -5.04
CA VAL A 8 -3.05 -0.77 -5.85
C VAL A 8 -3.32 0.73 -5.75
N LEU A 9 -3.18 1.43 -6.88
CA LEU A 9 -3.50 2.84 -7.01
C LEU A 9 -4.76 2.98 -7.88
N ILE A 10 -5.80 3.58 -7.32
CA ILE A 10 -7.09 3.77 -7.98
C ILE A 10 -7.32 5.28 -8.09
N PHE A 11 -7.47 5.78 -9.31
CA PHE A 11 -7.94 7.14 -9.53
C PHE A 11 -9.46 7.13 -9.63
N THR A 12 -10.11 8.10 -9.00
CA THR A 12 -11.56 8.23 -9.06
C THR A 12 -11.98 9.68 -9.22
N THR A 13 -13.08 9.90 -9.95
CA THR A 13 -13.73 11.20 -10.11
C THR A 13 -14.90 11.38 -9.13
N LEU A 14 -15.17 10.39 -8.28
CA LEU A 14 -16.22 10.44 -7.27
C LEU A 14 -15.94 11.54 -6.24
N SER A 15 -17.02 12.21 -5.82
CA SER A 15 -16.95 13.27 -4.81
C SER A 15 -16.66 12.71 -3.41
N ASP A 16 -16.07 13.54 -2.56
CA ASP A 16 -15.79 13.19 -1.16
C ASP A 16 -17.05 12.76 -0.39
N GLU A 17 -18.21 13.34 -0.73
CA GLU A 17 -19.49 13.00 -0.11
C GLU A 17 -19.99 11.63 -0.55
N ALA A 18 -19.84 11.29 -1.83
CA ALA A 18 -20.17 9.97 -2.36
C ALA A 18 -19.31 8.89 -1.69
N LEU A 19 -18.01 9.13 -1.52
CA LEU A 19 -17.09 8.19 -0.85
C LEU A 19 -17.39 8.04 0.65
N LYS A 20 -17.86 9.10 1.32
CA LYS A 20 -18.23 9.08 2.75
C LYS A 20 -19.55 8.35 3.01
N ASN A 21 -20.53 8.60 2.15
CA ASN A 21 -21.90 8.15 2.32
C ASN A 21 -22.22 6.89 1.49
N SER A 22 -21.23 6.28 0.85
CA SER A 22 -21.45 5.07 0.04
C SER A 22 -22.11 3.97 0.86
N ASP A 23 -23.19 3.38 0.33
CA ASP A 23 -23.83 2.22 0.94
C ASP A 23 -23.00 0.93 0.79
N ASN A 24 -21.97 0.96 -0.07
CA ASN A 24 -21.09 -0.18 -0.28
C ASN A 24 -20.16 -0.42 0.93
N SER A 25 -20.18 -1.65 1.44
CA SER A 25 -19.40 -2.04 2.62
C SER A 25 -17.87 -1.94 2.43
N ASP A 26 -17.37 -2.12 1.20
CA ASP A 26 -15.94 -2.11 0.89
C ASP A 26 -15.37 -0.69 0.82
N ILE A 27 -16.12 0.23 0.21
CA ILE A 27 -15.81 1.66 0.16
C ILE A 27 -15.92 2.25 1.59
N GLY A 28 -16.99 1.93 2.31
CA GLY A 28 -17.16 2.34 3.71
C GLY A 28 -16.05 1.82 4.62
N LYS A 29 -15.55 0.60 4.40
CA LYS A 29 -14.39 0.04 5.12
C LYS A 29 -13.11 0.82 4.81
N LEU A 30 -12.87 1.17 3.54
CA LEU A 30 -11.72 1.97 3.12
C LEU A 30 -11.73 3.32 3.83
N PHE A 31 -12.86 4.02 3.82
CA PHE A 31 -12.99 5.33 4.46
C PHE A 31 -12.87 5.26 5.99
N ARG A 32 -13.53 4.30 6.64
CA ARG A 32 -13.56 4.18 8.11
C ARG A 32 -12.26 3.68 8.72
N LYS A 33 -11.48 2.86 7.99
CA LYS A 33 -10.24 2.24 8.52
C LYS A 33 -8.98 2.82 7.88
N GLY A 34 -9.07 3.39 6.69
CA GLY A 34 -7.99 4.07 6.01
C GLY A 34 -7.60 5.36 6.70
N SER A 35 -6.55 5.97 6.15
CA SER A 35 -6.13 7.31 6.49
C SER A 35 -6.53 8.24 5.37
N ALA A 36 -7.45 9.16 5.68
CA ALA A 36 -8.00 10.12 4.73
C ALA A 36 -7.21 11.42 4.81
N VAL A 37 -6.79 11.93 3.65
CA VAL A 37 -5.89 13.06 3.54
C VAL A 37 -6.39 13.99 2.44
N PRO A 38 -6.59 15.29 2.71
CA PRO A 38 -6.86 16.25 1.66
C PRO A 38 -5.69 16.27 0.68
N LEU A 39 -5.99 16.26 -0.61
CA LEU A 39 -4.97 16.21 -1.66
C LEU A 39 -4.92 17.54 -2.40
N LYS A 40 -3.71 17.99 -2.73
CA LYS A 40 -3.46 19.14 -3.60
C LYS A 40 -2.65 18.66 -4.81
N ALA A 41 -3.17 18.90 -6.00
CA ALA A 41 -2.41 18.79 -7.25
C ALA A 41 -2.20 20.20 -7.81
N GLU A 42 -1.03 20.47 -8.40
CA GLU A 42 -0.75 21.78 -8.99
C GLU A 42 -1.11 21.83 -10.47
N ASN A 43 -0.94 20.71 -11.17
CA ASN A 43 -1.25 20.51 -12.58
C ASN A 43 -2.21 19.31 -12.71
N ASP A 44 -1.73 18.23 -13.33
CA ASP A 44 -2.48 17.00 -13.52
C ASP A 44 -2.21 16.02 -12.38
N LEU A 45 -3.28 15.68 -11.64
CA LEU A 45 -3.26 14.74 -10.53
C LEU A 45 -2.59 13.42 -10.93
N ARG A 46 -2.89 12.90 -12.13
CA ARG A 46 -2.44 11.58 -12.56
C ARG A 46 -0.93 11.58 -12.78
N THR A 47 -0.45 12.58 -13.52
CA THR A 47 0.97 12.73 -13.80
C THR A 47 1.76 12.93 -12.51
N GLU A 48 1.29 13.83 -11.64
CA GLU A 48 1.95 14.12 -10.37
C GLU A 48 1.98 12.90 -9.43
N ALA A 49 0.86 12.19 -9.31
CA ALA A 49 0.76 11.02 -8.44
C ALA A 49 1.60 9.83 -8.91
N LEU A 50 1.78 9.66 -10.23
CA LEU A 50 2.54 8.56 -10.81
C LEU A 50 4.03 8.84 -10.94
N ALA A 51 4.43 10.06 -11.28
CA ALA A 51 5.84 10.43 -11.44
C ALA A 51 6.48 10.83 -10.10
N GLY A 52 5.71 11.38 -9.17
CA GLY A 52 6.24 11.96 -7.93
C GLY A 52 6.92 13.32 -8.12
N SER A 53 6.62 13.97 -9.24
CA SER A 53 7.12 15.27 -9.68
C SER A 53 6.10 15.93 -10.60
N THR A 54 6.33 17.18 -11.00
CA THR A 54 5.45 17.87 -11.97
C THR A 54 5.52 17.25 -13.37
N MET A 55 6.65 16.62 -13.71
CA MET A 55 6.91 15.96 -14.99
C MET A 55 7.94 14.85 -14.81
N GLY A 56 7.78 13.73 -15.49
CA GLY A 56 8.77 12.66 -15.45
C GLY A 56 8.22 11.31 -15.90
N GLU A 57 9.09 10.29 -15.83
CA GLU A 57 8.71 8.89 -16.02
C GLU A 57 7.70 8.45 -14.95
N SER A 58 6.70 7.66 -15.34
CA SER A 58 5.74 7.13 -14.38
C SER A 58 6.31 5.95 -13.60
N ILE A 59 5.88 5.77 -12.36
CA ILE A 59 6.22 4.58 -11.56
C ILE A 59 5.83 3.26 -12.25
N VAL A 60 4.81 3.29 -13.12
CA VAL A 60 4.39 2.11 -13.90
C VAL A 60 5.43 1.77 -14.96
N GLU A 61 5.96 2.76 -15.68
CA GLU A 61 7.00 2.56 -16.69
C GLU A 61 8.30 2.07 -16.04
N THR A 62 8.69 2.68 -14.92
CA THR A 62 9.89 2.29 -14.17
C THR A 62 9.75 0.87 -13.60
N ALA A 63 8.56 0.53 -13.09
CA ALA A 63 8.26 -0.82 -12.62
C ALA A 63 8.30 -1.85 -13.76
N LYS A 64 7.73 -1.51 -14.93
CA LYS A 64 7.79 -2.37 -16.13
C LYS A 64 9.22 -2.58 -16.61
N ALA A 65 10.03 -1.52 -16.66
CA ALA A 65 11.45 -1.59 -17.04
C ALA A 65 12.26 -2.49 -16.09
N ALA A 66 11.93 -2.48 -14.80
CA ALA A 66 12.56 -3.35 -13.80
C ALA A 66 11.94 -4.77 -13.71
N GLY A 67 10.95 -5.10 -14.56
CA GLY A 67 10.36 -6.43 -14.66
C GLY A 67 9.35 -6.78 -13.55
N TYR A 68 8.65 -5.79 -13.01
CA TYR A 68 7.53 -5.97 -12.08
C TYR A 68 6.23 -6.21 -12.85
N LYS A 69 5.31 -6.98 -12.26
CA LYS A 69 4.03 -7.30 -12.90
C LYS A 69 3.02 -6.19 -12.64
N THR A 70 2.53 -5.54 -13.70
CA THR A 70 1.63 -4.38 -13.58
C THR A 70 0.27 -4.50 -14.29
N ASP A 71 0.07 -5.55 -15.08
CA ASP A 71 -0.97 -5.54 -16.12
C ASP A 71 -2.35 -6.01 -15.62
N GLU A 72 -2.41 -6.87 -14.60
CA GLU A 72 -3.67 -7.40 -14.05
C GLU A 72 -3.61 -7.44 -12.53
N LEU A 73 -4.77 -7.32 -11.86
CA LEU A 73 -4.88 -7.42 -10.41
C LEU A 73 -5.11 -8.88 -9.98
N GLY A 74 -4.14 -9.46 -9.29
CA GLY A 74 -4.14 -10.82 -8.79
C GLY A 74 -3.14 -11.02 -7.65
N SER A 75 -2.92 -12.28 -7.24
CA SER A 75 -1.97 -12.62 -6.15
C SER A 75 -0.51 -12.32 -6.48
N ASP A 76 -0.19 -12.24 -7.78
CA ASP A 76 1.16 -12.09 -8.30
C ASP A 76 1.48 -10.65 -8.73
N THR A 77 0.56 -9.72 -8.51
CA THR A 77 0.69 -8.34 -8.97
C THR A 77 1.53 -7.53 -8.00
N ASP A 78 2.51 -6.79 -8.51
CA ASP A 78 3.32 -5.90 -7.69
C ASP A 78 2.74 -4.47 -7.67
N LEU A 79 2.27 -3.96 -8.82
CA LEU A 79 1.68 -2.62 -8.95
C LEU A 79 0.50 -2.61 -9.91
N TYR A 80 -0.70 -2.30 -9.44
CA TYR A 80 -1.88 -2.13 -10.27
C TYR A 80 -2.35 -0.68 -10.24
N VAL A 81 -2.47 -0.06 -11.42
CA VAL A 81 -2.99 1.30 -11.57
C VAL A 81 -4.26 1.23 -12.42
N THR A 82 -5.35 1.78 -11.91
CA THR A 82 -6.64 1.76 -12.61
C THR A 82 -7.46 3.03 -12.32
N GLU A 83 -8.51 3.23 -13.10
CA GLU A 83 -9.45 4.33 -12.97
C GLU A 83 -10.84 3.76 -12.68
N ALA A 84 -11.56 4.40 -11.76
CA ALA A 84 -12.92 4.06 -11.39
C ALA A 84 -13.78 5.32 -11.42
N GLU A 85 -14.62 5.42 -12.45
CA GLU A 85 -15.54 6.54 -12.63
C GLU A 85 -16.85 6.33 -11.86
N THR A 86 -17.26 5.07 -11.68
CA THR A 86 -18.50 4.71 -10.99
C THR A 86 -18.24 3.98 -9.68
N GLU A 87 -19.21 4.06 -8.76
CA GLU A 87 -19.14 3.36 -7.47
C GLU A 87 -19.08 1.83 -7.64
N GLU A 88 -19.74 1.29 -8.65
CA GLU A 88 -19.73 -0.14 -8.96
C GLU A 88 -18.34 -0.62 -9.42
N GLN A 89 -17.68 0.14 -10.29
CA GLN A 89 -16.31 -0.14 -10.71
C GLN A 89 -15.36 -0.09 -9.52
N LEU A 90 -15.45 0.96 -8.70
CA LEU A 90 -14.62 1.10 -7.50
C LEU A 90 -14.81 -0.07 -6.54
N ALA A 91 -16.07 -0.45 -6.27
CA ALA A 91 -16.39 -1.57 -5.41
C ALA A 91 -15.82 -2.90 -5.95
N SER A 92 -15.95 -3.14 -7.25
CA SER A 92 -15.40 -4.36 -7.88
C SER A 92 -13.89 -4.46 -7.69
N ILE A 93 -13.15 -3.36 -7.95
CA ILE A 93 -11.69 -3.31 -7.80
C ILE A 93 -11.29 -3.52 -6.33
N LEU A 94 -11.98 -2.86 -5.40
CA LEU A 94 -11.70 -2.99 -3.96
C LEU A 94 -11.96 -4.41 -3.46
N SER A 95 -13.02 -5.07 -3.93
CA SER A 95 -13.33 -6.45 -3.54
C SER A 95 -12.19 -7.40 -3.93
N VAL A 96 -11.65 -7.25 -5.15
CA VAL A 96 -10.50 -8.02 -5.62
C VAL A 96 -9.25 -7.67 -4.81
N ALA A 97 -8.98 -6.38 -4.60
CA ALA A 97 -7.81 -5.92 -3.83
C ALA A 97 -7.81 -6.43 -2.38
N TYR A 98 -8.98 -6.53 -1.74
CA TYR A 98 -9.10 -7.11 -0.40
C TYR A 98 -8.89 -8.62 -0.37
N THR A 99 -9.20 -9.31 -1.47
CA THR A 99 -9.02 -10.77 -1.59
C THR A 99 -7.54 -11.15 -1.71
N VAL A 100 -6.71 -10.30 -2.32
CA VAL A 100 -5.26 -10.49 -2.46
C VAL A 100 -4.53 -10.49 -1.11
N GLY A 101 -5.11 -9.89 -0.07
CA GLY A 101 -4.64 -10.01 1.32
C GLY A 101 -4.22 -8.68 1.96
N VAL A 102 -4.98 -8.26 2.97
CA VAL A 102 -4.87 -6.93 3.61
C VAL A 102 -3.50 -6.65 4.27
N SER A 103 -2.73 -7.68 4.65
CA SER A 103 -1.41 -7.47 5.28
C SER A 103 -0.33 -7.08 4.29
N ASN A 104 -0.46 -7.48 3.02
CA ASN A 104 0.58 -7.33 2.00
C ASN A 104 0.17 -6.33 0.91
N THR A 105 -1.11 -5.97 0.86
CA THR A 105 -1.63 -4.98 -0.09
C THR A 105 -1.60 -3.57 0.49
N LEU A 106 -1.07 -2.62 -0.27
CA LEU A 106 -1.23 -1.18 -0.10
C LEU A 106 -2.29 -0.71 -1.10
N ILE A 107 -3.37 -0.12 -0.60
CA ILE A 107 -4.43 0.45 -1.43
C ILE A 107 -4.39 1.97 -1.25
N ILE A 108 -4.32 2.68 -2.37
CA ILE A 108 -4.37 4.14 -2.43
C ILE A 108 -5.50 4.51 -3.37
N LEU A 109 -6.48 5.23 -2.85
CA LEU A 109 -7.52 5.87 -3.65
C LEU A 109 -7.13 7.34 -3.78
N ALA A 110 -7.05 7.86 -5.00
CA ALA A 110 -6.79 9.25 -5.31
C ALA A 110 -8.00 9.87 -6.02
N SER A 111 -8.64 10.82 -5.34
CA SER A 111 -9.66 11.73 -5.86
C SER A 111 -9.05 13.14 -5.98
N PRO A 112 -9.57 14.04 -6.84
CA PRO A 112 -9.04 15.39 -7.00
C PRO A 112 -8.82 16.17 -5.69
N THR A 113 -9.65 15.92 -4.68
CA THR A 113 -9.63 16.62 -3.40
C THR A 113 -9.14 15.78 -2.22
N LEU A 114 -9.10 14.45 -2.38
CA LEU A 114 -8.89 13.51 -1.28
C LEU A 114 -8.08 12.30 -1.71
N ALA A 115 -7.09 11.93 -0.91
CA ALA A 115 -6.45 10.62 -0.97
C ALA A 115 -6.82 9.77 0.25
N ILE A 116 -7.08 8.48 0.03
CA ILE A 116 -7.27 7.51 1.12
C ILE A 116 -6.23 6.42 1.00
N PHE A 117 -5.42 6.28 2.05
CA PHE A 117 -4.40 5.24 2.15
C PHE A 117 -4.87 4.13 3.08
N TYR A 118 -4.69 2.88 2.68
CA TYR A 118 -5.08 1.72 3.48
C TYR A 118 -4.16 0.52 3.25
N GLY A 119 -3.96 -0.29 4.28
CA GLY A 119 -3.24 -1.56 4.16
C GLY A 119 -1.84 -1.54 4.75
N LEU A 120 -0.88 -2.14 4.02
CA LEU A 120 0.51 -2.32 4.44
C LEU A 120 1.18 -0.99 4.81
N GLY A 121 1.83 -0.92 5.98
CA GLY A 121 2.60 0.26 6.40
C GLY A 121 1.81 1.52 6.78
N ILE A 122 0.50 1.55 6.55
CA ILE A 122 -0.36 2.73 6.75
C ILE A 122 -1.01 2.75 8.14
N GLN A 123 -0.96 3.90 8.82
CA GLN A 123 -1.70 4.11 10.07
C GLN A 123 -3.20 4.04 9.79
N ARG A 124 -3.99 3.53 10.74
CA ARG A 124 -5.44 3.40 10.54
C ARG A 124 -6.17 4.56 11.20
N LYS A 125 -7.26 5.01 10.59
CA LYS A 125 -8.17 6.03 11.12
C LYS A 125 -7.52 7.40 11.36
N VAL A 126 -6.51 7.75 10.56
CA VAL A 126 -5.93 9.11 10.61
C VAL A 126 -6.71 9.99 9.65
N GLN A 127 -7.05 11.19 10.10
CA GLN A 127 -7.60 12.23 9.25
C GLN A 127 -6.68 13.43 9.35
N LEU A 128 -5.98 13.74 8.25
CA LEU A 128 -5.10 14.89 8.21
C LEU A 128 -5.93 16.15 7.91
N LYS A 129 -5.56 17.26 8.53
CA LYS A 129 -6.16 18.58 8.26
C LYS A 129 -5.40 19.33 7.18
N GLU A 130 -4.09 19.13 7.11
CA GLU A 130 -3.23 19.76 6.12
C GLU A 130 -3.23 18.92 4.83
N PRO A 131 -3.31 19.58 3.67
CA PRO A 131 -3.27 18.87 2.39
C PRO A 131 -1.88 18.32 2.11
N LEU A 132 -1.81 17.12 1.56
CA LEU A 132 -0.60 16.58 0.96
C LEU A 132 -0.58 16.86 -0.54
N ASN A 133 0.63 17.01 -1.09
CA ASN A 133 0.79 17.10 -2.54
C ASN A 133 0.59 15.72 -3.19
N ALA A 134 -0.04 15.69 -4.36
CA ALA A 134 -0.22 14.48 -5.15
C ALA A 134 1.11 13.77 -5.47
N THR A 135 2.17 14.55 -5.66
CA THR A 135 3.55 14.07 -5.86
C THR A 135 4.07 13.16 -4.75
N CYS A 136 3.48 13.17 -3.54
CA CYS A 136 3.87 12.26 -2.47
C CYS A 136 3.44 10.79 -2.69
N ILE A 137 2.54 10.50 -3.64
CA ILE A 137 1.95 9.16 -3.82
C ILE A 137 2.98 8.16 -4.37
N ALA A 138 3.60 8.42 -5.53
CA ALA A 138 4.63 7.57 -6.11
C ALA A 138 5.76 7.22 -5.12
N PRO A 139 6.41 8.19 -4.43
CA PRO A 139 7.47 7.86 -3.48
C PRO A 139 6.97 7.05 -2.27
N THR A 140 5.71 7.19 -1.88
CA THR A 140 5.09 6.36 -0.83
C THR A 140 4.93 4.91 -1.29
N ILE A 141 4.47 4.71 -2.54
CA ILE A 141 4.35 3.38 -3.15
C ILE A 141 5.72 2.72 -3.22
N SER A 142 6.70 3.39 -3.84
CA SER A 142 8.08 2.88 -3.96
C SER A 142 8.68 2.53 -2.59
N TRP A 143 8.44 3.38 -1.58
CA TRP A 143 8.95 3.13 -0.24
C TRP A 143 8.31 1.90 0.43
N ILE A 144 6.98 1.74 0.39
CA ILE A 144 6.29 0.67 1.12
C ILE A 144 6.37 -0.67 0.37
N ALA A 145 6.10 -0.63 -0.93
CA ALA A 145 5.95 -1.81 -1.78
C ALA A 145 7.28 -2.30 -2.38
N ASP A 146 8.40 -1.63 -2.10
CA ASP A 146 9.72 -1.94 -2.64
C ASP A 146 9.75 -1.96 -4.19
N ILE A 147 9.01 -1.03 -4.78
CA ILE A 147 9.02 -0.73 -6.22
C ILE A 147 10.10 0.34 -6.45
N PRO A 148 10.84 0.29 -7.57
CA PRO A 148 11.83 1.32 -7.88
C PRO A 148 11.19 2.72 -7.92
N TYR A 149 11.98 3.73 -7.56
CA TYR A 149 11.57 5.12 -7.72
C TYR A 149 11.69 5.53 -9.20
N PRO A 150 10.75 6.33 -9.71
CA PRO A 150 10.97 7.08 -10.94
C PRO A 150 12.23 7.96 -10.85
N ALA A 151 12.83 8.28 -12.00
CA ALA A 151 14.10 9.00 -12.05
C ALA A 151 14.03 10.42 -11.46
N ASP A 152 12.90 11.11 -11.66
CA ASP A 152 12.75 12.55 -11.40
C ASP A 152 11.91 12.85 -10.14
N VAL A 153 11.87 11.95 -9.15
CA VAL A 153 11.05 12.15 -7.94
C VAL A 153 11.55 13.34 -7.13
N GLU A 154 10.69 14.34 -6.93
CA GLU A 154 10.99 15.56 -6.17
C GLU A 154 10.42 15.51 -4.75
N ALA A 155 9.29 14.84 -4.57
CA ALA A 155 8.55 14.84 -3.32
C ALA A 155 9.01 13.75 -2.35
N ALA A 156 8.89 14.05 -1.05
CA ALA A 156 9.06 13.07 0.00
C ALA A 156 7.84 12.12 0.08
N PRO A 157 8.03 10.87 0.57
CA PRO A 157 6.92 10.01 0.93
C PRO A 157 5.96 10.66 1.94
N ALA A 158 4.70 10.23 1.95
CA ALA A 158 3.64 10.72 2.82
C ALA A 158 3.82 10.26 4.29
N TYR A 159 4.87 10.74 4.96
CA TYR A 159 5.21 10.38 6.36
C TYR A 159 4.06 10.49 7.37
N PRO A 160 3.18 11.51 7.32
CA PRO A 160 2.09 11.63 8.29
C PRO A 160 1.08 10.46 8.26
N VAL A 161 1.08 9.68 7.17
CA VAL A 161 0.14 8.57 6.94
C VAL A 161 0.76 7.22 7.35
N LEU A 162 2.07 7.18 7.52
CA LEU A 162 2.81 5.95 7.82
C LEU A 162 2.69 5.59 9.30
N LYS A 163 2.66 4.29 9.62
CA LYS A 163 2.69 3.80 11.02
C LYS A 163 3.94 4.23 11.81
N GLY A 164 4.95 4.76 11.12
CA GLY A 164 6.19 5.27 11.68
C GLY A 164 7.34 5.15 10.69
N LEU A 165 8.34 6.03 10.82
CA LEU A 165 9.54 6.05 9.96
C LEU A 165 10.31 4.72 9.99
N ASN A 166 10.28 4.03 11.14
CA ASN A 166 10.96 2.75 11.35
C ASN A 166 10.12 1.52 10.98
N PHE A 167 9.06 1.69 10.18
CA PHE A 167 8.15 0.60 9.82
C PHE A 167 8.89 -0.63 9.27
N LYS A 168 9.82 -0.44 8.32
CA LYS A 168 10.61 -1.53 7.74
C LYS A 168 11.45 -2.28 8.77
N ALA A 169 12.10 -1.55 9.68
CA ALA A 169 12.88 -2.15 10.77
C ALA A 169 11.98 -2.98 11.71
N GLY A 170 10.75 -2.52 11.96
CA GLY A 170 9.75 -3.25 12.73
C GLY A 170 9.33 -4.56 12.06
N GLU A 171 9.12 -4.57 10.74
CA GLU A 171 8.82 -5.78 9.97
C GLU A 171 10.00 -6.76 10.00
N MET A 172 11.24 -6.29 9.82
CA MET A 172 12.44 -7.12 9.96
C MET A 172 12.56 -7.75 11.35
N ALA A 173 12.25 -6.99 12.41
CA ALA A 173 12.27 -7.51 13.77
C ALA A 173 11.20 -8.60 14.01
N LYS A 174 10.02 -8.49 13.38
CA LYS A 174 8.99 -9.56 13.42
C LYS A 174 9.46 -10.80 12.69
N LEU A 175 10.01 -10.65 11.49
CA LEU A 175 10.54 -11.77 10.71
C LEU A 175 11.65 -12.52 11.48
N LYS A 176 12.56 -11.79 12.11
CA LYS A 176 13.60 -12.37 12.98
C LYS A 176 12.97 -13.18 14.12
N LYS A 177 12.00 -12.62 14.85
CA LYS A 177 11.32 -13.33 15.94
C LYS A 177 10.62 -14.61 15.46
N SER A 178 9.97 -14.57 14.30
CA SER A 178 9.34 -15.74 13.70
C SER A 178 10.36 -16.80 13.30
N LEU A 179 11.50 -16.39 12.74
CA LEU A 179 12.60 -17.28 12.41
C LEU A 179 13.20 -17.95 13.66
N ASP A 180 13.48 -17.15 14.70
CA ASP A 180 14.00 -17.66 15.98
C ASP A 180 13.04 -18.69 16.60
N ALA A 181 11.73 -18.44 16.53
CA ALA A 181 10.71 -19.38 17.01
C ALA A 181 10.66 -20.68 16.20
N LEU A 182 10.82 -20.61 14.87
CA LEU A 182 10.88 -21.80 14.00
C LEU A 182 12.13 -22.63 14.29
N THR A 183 13.29 -21.98 14.42
CA THR A 183 14.56 -22.64 14.76
C THR A 183 14.46 -23.38 16.10
N LEU A 184 13.91 -22.72 17.13
CA LEU A 184 13.70 -23.33 18.44
C LEU A 184 12.72 -24.53 18.38
N ASN A 185 11.69 -24.47 17.55
CA ASN A 185 10.77 -25.59 17.34
C ASN A 185 11.44 -26.77 16.62
N ILE A 186 12.31 -26.50 15.65
CA ILE A 186 13.10 -27.53 14.95
C ILE A 186 14.06 -28.20 15.94
N GLU A 187 14.76 -27.42 16.76
CA GLU A 187 15.66 -27.93 17.80
C GLU A 187 14.91 -28.83 18.79
N ARG A 188 13.74 -28.39 19.28
CA ARG A 188 12.87 -29.19 20.15
C ARG A 188 12.31 -30.44 19.47
N GLY A 189 12.04 -30.38 18.17
CA GLY A 189 11.59 -31.50 17.35
C GLY A 189 12.67 -32.56 17.18
N ASN A 190 13.93 -32.12 17.05
CA ASN A 190 15.10 -32.98 16.88
C ASN A 190 15.64 -33.59 18.18
N LEU A 191 15.19 -33.10 19.35
CA LEU A 191 15.47 -33.74 20.64
C LEU A 191 14.83 -35.12 20.69
N LYS A 192 15.61 -36.13 21.11
CA LYS A 192 15.12 -37.50 21.25
C LYS A 192 14.12 -37.57 22.41
N PRO A 193 13.16 -38.51 22.40
CA PRO A 193 12.07 -38.54 23.38
C PRO A 193 12.52 -38.55 24.86
N TRP A 194 13.71 -39.09 25.15
CA TRP A 194 14.28 -39.12 26.49
C TRP A 194 14.99 -37.83 26.91
N ASP A 195 15.46 -37.01 25.96
CA ASP A 195 16.08 -35.69 26.23
C ASP A 195 15.02 -34.62 26.57
N LYS A 196 13.73 -34.94 26.42
CA LYS A 196 12.60 -34.03 26.71
C LYS A 196 12.18 -34.04 28.19
N HIS A 197 12.70 -34.97 28.99
CA HIS A 197 12.29 -35.21 30.38
C HIS A 197 13.43 -35.10 31.40
N ASP A 198 14.54 -34.45 31.07
CA ASP A 198 15.54 -34.09 32.09
C ASP A 198 15.15 -32.76 32.77
N CYS A 199 14.20 -32.87 33.70
CA CYS A 199 14.08 -31.94 34.81
C CYS A 199 14.55 -32.66 36.08
N ALA A 200 15.70 -32.25 36.61
CA ALA A 200 16.00 -32.33 38.04
C ALA A 200 15.26 -31.19 38.77
#